data_AF-A0A842WAN3-F1
#
_entry.id   AF-A0A842WAN3-F1
#
_cell.length_a   1.000
_cell.length_b   1.000
_cell.length_c   1.000
_cell.angle_alpha   90.00
_cell.angle_beta   90.00
_cell.angle_gamma   90.00
#
_symmetry.space_group_name_H-M   'P 1'
#
loop_
_entity.id
_entity.type
_entity.pdbx_description
1 polymer ?
#
loop_
_entity_poly.entity_id
_entity_poly.type
_entity_poly.pdbx_seq_one_letter_code
_entity_poly.pdbx_strand_id
1 'polypeptide(L)'
;MRKRSEKAPRGPNLDHAMAAYAILLFLSLAANIETYLNINDEVTYMLMADTISKGRLDIWNGADEMDSDELVFHATFKQGGRTYGVPSPMYQLLALPFYLALGVRGLILMNTFSFAGTTLVVYHMSKSLFESGRLAALTAVFYSIISYSMKYSLDLWPHMISVFLVSLSAWLILRCRPWVAGLAMGFAVSIRYSNILLLGVLGAYALARSGRVKTVRFLLGSLPPAAATLLMLRSIHGTFSKTGYNPGQSIIEYLSADVKPYLLILAAASLISFAFARRMRGLRAGAIAGLSCLLMLSILFTFEDPGFTDKAISSLRILCSEVVDMQSHPDTRVPHRKKSLLQASPILALALLAPPILRKRVGLSGVFLLYAPFSSLALFYSSYPLKHGGSVMFMRYFLEAVPFLAIASAYALSSMARFGSVETTASKTGLAVIVFTMLGPLQGLSADFAGFFLRFVPLTLAASLIVSGAAAHHGRRCRRLFHAALILTVAYSISSNVVDTTVTKKSKAFVGETLEDLDVLEEGSTVFVGEDTGFIAVGQLKKDRGIRLVQASIDGFNDSQRTMEHYVSSGVPVNVVEVLFINNTEYRRFIESNLSMYSHSQSEGEYLRVYHVSK
;
A
#
# COMPACT_ATOMS: atom_id res chain seq x y z
N MET A 1 -38.44 15.15 44.09
CA MET A 1 -37.54 16.10 43.38
C MET A 1 -36.23 15.40 43.00
N ARG A 2 -36.04 15.03 41.72
CA ARG A 2 -34.72 14.56 41.23
C ARG A 2 -33.80 15.77 41.11
N LYS A 3 -32.74 15.84 41.91
CA LYS A 3 -31.68 16.87 41.77
C LYS A 3 -31.21 16.87 40.31
N ARG A 4 -31.44 17.97 39.59
CA ARG A 4 -30.80 18.22 38.29
C ARG A 4 -29.30 18.19 38.57
N SER A 5 -28.60 17.14 38.16
CA SER A 5 -27.14 17.14 38.24
C SER A 5 -26.67 18.28 37.36
N GLU A 6 -26.00 19.27 37.94
CA GLU A 6 -25.33 20.32 37.20
C GLU A 6 -24.49 19.65 36.10
N LYS A 7 -24.82 19.95 34.85
CA LYS A 7 -24.05 19.44 33.71
C LYS A 7 -22.65 19.99 33.88
N ALA A 8 -21.70 19.13 34.25
CA ALA A 8 -20.29 19.48 34.26
C ALA A 8 -19.95 20.28 32.99
N PRO A 9 -19.16 21.36 33.11
CA PRO A 9 -18.85 22.23 31.99
C PRO A 9 -18.43 21.38 30.79
N ARG A 10 -19.10 21.58 29.66
CA ARG A 10 -18.79 20.85 28.43
C ARG A 10 -17.36 21.20 28.06
N GLY A 11 -16.43 20.27 28.31
CA GLY A 11 -15.06 20.39 27.83
C GLY A 11 -15.02 20.64 26.32
N PRO A 12 -13.88 21.11 25.78
CA PRO A 12 -13.74 21.43 24.37
C PRO A 12 -14.24 20.27 23.51
N ASN A 13 -15.02 20.59 22.47
CA ASN A 13 -15.62 19.59 21.62
C ASN A 13 -14.53 18.90 20.80
N LEU A 14 -14.13 17.69 21.24
CA LEU A 14 -13.08 16.88 20.61
C LEU A 14 -13.32 16.64 19.12
N ASP A 15 -14.57 16.70 18.63
CA ASP A 15 -14.86 16.59 17.20
C ASP A 15 -14.23 17.75 16.40
N HIS A 16 -14.31 18.98 16.91
CA HIS A 16 -13.71 20.16 16.27
C HIS A 16 -12.19 20.13 16.35
N ALA A 17 -11.64 19.72 17.50
CA ALA A 17 -10.20 19.58 17.67
C ALA A 17 -9.61 18.56 16.69
N MET A 18 -10.30 17.43 16.47
CA MET A 18 -9.84 16.42 15.52
C MET A 18 -10.01 16.84 14.06
N ALA A 19 -11.08 17.58 13.73
CA ALA A 19 -11.21 18.21 12.43
C ALA A 19 -10.05 19.18 12.16
N ALA A 20 -9.75 20.07 13.11
CA ALA A 20 -8.62 20.99 13.02
C ALA A 20 -7.28 20.24 12.89
N TYR A 21 -7.07 19.17 13.68
CA TYR A 21 -5.88 18.32 13.57
C TYR A 21 -5.71 17.73 12.17
N ALA A 22 -6.76 17.16 11.57
CA ALA A 22 -6.68 16.59 10.23
C ALA A 22 -6.43 17.66 9.15
N ILE A 23 -7.02 18.86 9.30
CA ILE A 23 -6.75 20.00 8.41
C ILE A 23 -5.29 20.44 8.52
N LEU A 24 -4.77 20.61 9.74
CA LEU A 24 -3.37 20.99 9.95
C LEU A 24 -2.41 19.93 9.42
N LEU A 25 -2.73 18.64 9.62
CA LEU A 25 -1.98 17.52 9.06
C LEU A 25 -1.97 17.58 7.52
N PHE A 26 -3.13 17.79 6.89
CA PHE A 26 -3.23 17.98 5.44
C PHE A 26 -2.39 19.16 4.97
N LEU A 27 -2.54 20.34 5.57
CA LEU A 27 -1.79 21.55 5.18
C LEU A 27 -0.28 21.37 5.35
N SER A 28 0.15 20.75 6.45
CA SER A 28 1.56 20.47 6.71
C SER A 28 2.16 19.55 5.65
N LEU A 29 1.46 18.50 5.25
CA LEU A 29 1.92 17.58 4.21
C LEU A 29 1.86 18.24 2.82
N ALA A 30 0.78 18.95 2.51
CA ALA A 30 0.59 19.67 1.24
C ALA A 30 1.66 20.75 0.99
N ALA A 31 2.13 21.40 2.06
CA ALA A 31 3.22 22.38 2.00
C ALA A 31 4.58 21.74 1.69
N ASN A 32 4.73 20.43 1.90
CA ASN A 32 5.97 19.68 1.71
C ASN A 32 5.92 18.72 0.50
N ILE A 33 4.95 18.89 -0.40
CA ILE A 33 4.85 18.07 -1.61
C ILE A 33 5.95 18.47 -2.59
N GLU A 34 6.79 17.51 -2.93
CA GLU A 34 7.68 17.54 -4.10
C GLU A 34 6.97 16.93 -5.31
N THR A 35 6.99 17.62 -6.45
CA THR A 35 6.30 17.20 -7.68
C THR A 35 7.07 16.19 -8.51
N TYR A 36 8.34 15.96 -8.20
CA TYR A 36 9.15 14.95 -8.86
C TYR A 36 8.70 13.53 -8.46
N LEU A 37 8.94 12.59 -9.36
CA LEU A 37 8.62 11.19 -9.17
C LEU A 37 9.76 10.47 -8.46
N ASN A 38 9.44 9.45 -7.66
CA ASN A 38 10.43 8.75 -6.83
C ASN A 38 10.65 7.29 -7.23
N ILE A 39 9.67 6.66 -7.88
CA ILE A 39 9.67 5.23 -8.19
C ILE A 39 8.91 4.99 -9.49
N ASN A 40 9.24 3.90 -10.19
CA ASN A 40 8.67 3.57 -11.50
C ASN A 40 7.14 3.54 -11.52
N ASP A 41 6.51 3.00 -10.47
CA ASP A 41 5.06 2.95 -10.34
C ASP A 41 4.41 4.35 -10.47
N GLU A 42 5.05 5.39 -9.95
CA GLU A 42 4.53 6.77 -9.98
C GLU A 42 4.49 7.31 -11.41
N VAL A 43 5.47 6.97 -12.26
CA VAL A 43 5.48 7.32 -13.69
C VAL A 43 4.23 6.77 -14.36
N THR A 44 3.94 5.49 -14.15
CA THR A 44 2.76 4.85 -14.74
C THR A 44 1.47 5.50 -14.26
N TYR A 45 1.31 5.76 -12.96
CA TYR A 45 0.10 6.44 -12.45
C TYR A 45 -0.05 7.86 -12.99
N MET A 46 1.06 8.60 -13.14
CA MET A 46 1.06 9.93 -13.75
C MET A 46 0.63 9.86 -15.22
N LEU A 47 1.24 8.98 -16.03
CA LEU A 47 0.93 8.82 -17.45
C LEU A 47 -0.50 8.35 -17.66
N MET A 48 -0.99 7.46 -16.80
CA MET A 48 -2.38 7.01 -16.77
C MET A 48 -3.37 8.18 -16.52
N ALA A 49 -3.01 9.15 -15.67
CA ALA A 49 -3.82 10.36 -15.45
C ALA A 49 -3.72 11.36 -16.61
N ASP A 50 -2.52 11.48 -17.19
CA ASP A 50 -2.26 12.32 -18.35
C ASP A 50 -3.06 11.87 -19.59
N THR A 51 -3.07 10.58 -19.88
CA THR A 51 -3.74 10.04 -21.07
C THR A 51 -5.26 10.23 -21.01
N ILE A 52 -5.87 10.00 -19.85
CA ILE A 52 -7.31 10.24 -19.68
C ILE A 52 -7.66 11.72 -19.78
N SER A 53 -6.75 12.62 -19.38
CA SER A 53 -6.94 14.07 -19.58
C SER A 53 -6.97 14.46 -21.06
N LYS A 54 -6.34 13.64 -21.91
CA LYS A 54 -6.34 13.74 -23.38
C LYS A 54 -7.45 12.90 -24.04
N GLY A 55 -8.39 12.34 -23.26
CA GLY A 55 -9.49 11.53 -23.76
C GLY A 55 -9.11 10.11 -24.21
N ARG A 56 -7.96 9.60 -23.77
CA ARG A 56 -7.42 8.26 -24.12
C ARG A 56 -7.30 7.38 -22.89
N LEU A 57 -7.37 6.06 -23.08
CA LEU A 57 -7.06 5.09 -22.01
C LEU A 57 -5.66 4.47 -22.16
N ASP A 58 -5.17 4.45 -23.40
CA ASP A 58 -3.84 3.98 -23.72
C ASP A 58 -2.78 5.05 -23.45
N ILE A 59 -1.62 4.61 -22.99
CA ILE A 59 -0.41 5.40 -22.86
C ILE A 59 0.32 5.31 -24.19
N TRP A 60 0.22 6.37 -25.00
CA TRP A 60 0.94 6.41 -26.27
C TRP A 60 2.45 6.37 -26.02
N ASN A 61 3.12 5.42 -26.67
CA ASN A 61 4.56 5.18 -26.55
C ASN A 61 5.15 4.61 -27.84
N GLY A 62 4.59 4.94 -29.01
CA GLY A 62 5.04 4.41 -30.30
C GLY A 62 4.70 2.93 -30.56
N ALA A 63 3.93 2.26 -29.69
CA ALA A 63 3.53 0.87 -29.88
C ALA A 63 2.62 0.65 -31.11
N ASP A 64 2.01 1.73 -31.62
CA ASP A 64 1.25 1.80 -32.86
C ASP A 64 2.12 2.10 -34.09
N GLU A 65 3.37 2.51 -33.88
CA GLU A 65 4.36 2.78 -34.93
C GLU A 65 5.23 1.55 -35.19
N MET A 66 5.61 0.85 -34.12
CA MET A 66 6.41 -0.37 -34.17
C MET A 66 5.95 -1.39 -33.12
N ASP A 67 5.86 -2.65 -33.55
CA ASP A 67 5.59 -3.76 -32.64
C ASP A 67 6.87 -4.19 -31.90
N SER A 68 7.15 -3.49 -30.81
CA SER A 68 8.27 -3.79 -29.90
C SER A 68 7.78 -4.04 -28.47
N ASP A 69 8.42 -4.99 -27.78
CA ASP A 69 8.16 -5.25 -26.37
C ASP A 69 8.89 -4.27 -25.44
N GLU A 70 9.90 -3.56 -25.92
CA GLU A 70 10.63 -2.55 -25.13
C GLU A 70 9.90 -1.20 -25.04
N LEU A 71 8.89 -1.00 -25.89
CA LEU A 71 7.92 0.09 -25.77
C LEU A 71 6.86 -0.19 -24.69
N VAL A 72 6.91 -1.38 -24.09
CA VAL A 72 6.21 -1.70 -22.85
C VAL A 72 7.19 -1.49 -21.71
N PHE A 73 6.88 -0.59 -20.79
CA PHE A 73 7.75 -0.30 -19.64
C PHE A 73 7.09 -0.69 -18.32
N HIS A 74 7.79 -0.47 -17.20
CA HIS A 74 7.34 -0.89 -15.87
C HIS A 74 5.86 -0.59 -15.58
N ALA A 75 5.14 -1.61 -15.09
CA ALA A 75 3.70 -1.54 -14.78
C ALA A 75 2.81 -1.12 -15.97
N THR A 76 3.23 -1.40 -17.21
CA THR A 76 2.38 -1.32 -18.40
C THR A 76 2.32 -2.66 -19.14
N PHE A 77 1.40 -2.78 -20.09
CA PHE A 77 1.27 -3.94 -20.98
C PHE A 77 0.79 -3.51 -22.36
N LYS A 78 1.08 -4.32 -23.39
CA LYS A 78 0.62 -4.12 -24.76
C LYS A 78 -0.65 -4.91 -25.04
N GLN A 79 -1.63 -4.31 -25.71
CA GLN A 79 -2.86 -4.95 -26.17
C GLN A 79 -3.35 -4.27 -27.46
N GLY A 80 -3.43 -5.03 -28.56
CA GLY A 80 -3.92 -4.50 -29.85
C GLY A 80 -3.09 -3.33 -30.40
N GLY A 81 -1.76 -3.41 -30.32
CA GLY A 81 -0.85 -2.35 -30.80
C GLY A 81 -0.84 -1.07 -29.95
N ARG A 82 -1.37 -1.13 -28.73
CA ARG A 82 -1.39 0.00 -27.80
C ARG A 82 -0.89 -0.40 -26.43
N THR A 83 -0.29 0.55 -25.71
CA THR A 83 0.22 0.33 -24.35
C THR A 83 -0.80 0.84 -23.33
N TYR A 84 -1.05 0.09 -22.26
CA TYR A 84 -1.97 0.43 -21.18
C TYR A 84 -1.30 0.24 -19.82
N GLY A 85 -1.77 0.95 -18.80
CA GLY A 85 -1.32 0.72 -17.43
C GLY A 85 -1.83 -0.60 -16.87
N VAL A 86 -0.97 -1.37 -16.20
CA VAL A 86 -1.33 -2.58 -15.44
C VAL A 86 -2.35 -2.30 -14.32
N PRO A 87 -2.24 -1.20 -13.56
CA PRO A 87 -3.20 -0.89 -12.51
C PRO A 87 -4.61 -0.67 -13.05
N SER A 88 -5.61 -0.80 -12.17
CA SER A 88 -7.00 -0.65 -12.59
C SER A 88 -7.28 0.74 -13.19
N PRO A 89 -8.01 0.82 -14.32
CA PRO A 89 -8.25 2.07 -15.02
C PRO A 89 -9.16 3.05 -14.25
N MET A 90 -9.92 2.61 -13.25
CA MET A 90 -10.74 3.51 -12.44
C MET A 90 -9.92 4.56 -11.69
N TYR A 91 -8.67 4.24 -11.35
CA TYR A 91 -7.77 5.22 -10.72
C TYR A 91 -7.64 6.49 -11.57
N GLN A 92 -7.55 6.35 -12.90
CA GLN A 92 -7.42 7.46 -13.84
C GLN A 92 -8.59 8.44 -13.73
N LEU A 93 -9.81 7.92 -13.68
CA LEU A 93 -11.02 8.74 -13.60
C LEU A 93 -11.12 9.51 -12.28
N LEU A 94 -10.72 8.88 -11.17
CA LEU A 94 -10.72 9.52 -9.85
C LEU A 94 -9.58 10.53 -9.70
N ALA A 95 -8.44 10.26 -10.34
CA ALA A 95 -7.27 11.11 -10.37
C ALA A 95 -7.45 12.35 -11.25
N LEU A 96 -8.23 12.23 -12.34
CA LEU A 96 -8.44 13.26 -13.36
C LEU A 96 -8.77 14.66 -12.79
N PRO A 97 -9.76 14.86 -11.90
CA PRO A 97 -10.06 16.21 -11.39
C PRO A 97 -8.88 16.84 -10.63
N PHE A 98 -8.09 16.04 -9.93
CA PHE A 98 -6.90 16.53 -9.23
C PHE A 98 -5.77 16.85 -10.22
N TYR A 99 -5.59 16.00 -11.23
CA TYR A 99 -4.60 16.19 -12.29
C TYR A 99 -4.90 17.44 -13.12
N LEU A 100 -6.14 17.65 -13.55
CA LEU A 100 -6.54 18.83 -14.31
C LEU A 100 -6.35 20.13 -13.49
N ALA A 101 -6.59 20.08 -12.19
CA ALA A 101 -6.48 21.26 -11.33
C ALA A 101 -5.03 21.68 -11.05
N LEU A 102 -4.13 20.72 -10.81
CA LEU A 102 -2.79 20.99 -10.24
C LEU A 102 -1.68 20.08 -10.82
N GLY A 103 -1.92 19.39 -11.93
CA GLY A 103 -0.98 18.45 -12.54
C GLY A 103 -0.56 17.32 -11.59
N VAL A 104 0.74 16.98 -11.63
CA VAL A 104 1.33 15.95 -10.76
C VAL A 104 1.15 16.28 -9.27
N ARG A 105 1.24 17.57 -8.90
CA ARG A 105 0.99 18.02 -7.53
C ARG A 105 -0.40 17.66 -7.05
N GLY A 106 -1.40 17.80 -7.92
CA GLY A 106 -2.78 17.42 -7.64
C GLY A 106 -2.93 15.94 -7.31
N LEU A 107 -2.24 15.08 -8.06
CA LEU A 107 -2.27 13.64 -7.82
C LEU A 107 -1.71 13.26 -6.43
N ILE A 108 -0.62 13.91 -6.01
CA ILE A 108 -0.05 13.70 -4.66
C ILE A 108 -1.01 14.28 -3.60
N LEU A 109 -1.60 15.45 -3.85
CA LEU A 109 -2.60 16.05 -2.97
C LEU A 109 -3.83 15.16 -2.76
N MET A 110 -4.25 14.39 -3.78
CA MET A 110 -5.33 13.41 -3.64
C MET A 110 -5.00 12.36 -2.57
N ASN A 111 -3.76 11.90 -2.51
CA ASN A 111 -3.30 10.95 -1.50
C ASN A 111 -3.17 11.60 -0.12
N THR A 112 -2.63 12.81 -0.06
CA THR A 112 -2.55 13.60 1.17
C THR A 112 -3.94 13.87 1.76
N PHE A 113 -4.90 14.23 0.91
CA PHE A 113 -6.31 14.42 1.27
C PHE A 113 -6.94 13.10 1.76
N SER A 114 -6.72 12.00 1.04
CA SER A 114 -7.22 10.67 1.43
C SER A 114 -6.66 10.22 2.78
N PHE A 115 -5.41 10.54 3.07
CA PHE A 115 -4.77 10.25 4.37
C PHE A 115 -5.38 11.05 5.53
N ALA A 116 -5.55 12.37 5.36
CA ALA A 116 -6.22 13.21 6.35
C ALA A 116 -7.69 12.79 6.54
N GLY A 117 -8.40 12.48 5.45
CA GLY A 117 -9.75 11.94 5.47
C GLY A 117 -9.84 10.61 6.21
N THR A 118 -8.89 9.69 5.97
CA THR A 118 -8.81 8.42 6.69
C THR A 118 -8.62 8.64 8.18
N THR A 119 -7.77 9.59 8.56
CA THR A 119 -7.53 9.94 9.97
C THR A 119 -8.82 10.35 10.69
N LEU A 120 -9.67 11.16 10.03
CA LEU A 120 -11.00 11.52 10.56
C LEU A 120 -11.98 10.34 10.58
N VAL A 121 -11.97 9.50 9.55
CA VAL A 121 -12.81 8.31 9.50
C VAL A 121 -12.44 7.33 10.60
N VAL A 122 -11.15 7.11 10.86
CA VAL A 122 -10.63 6.28 11.96
C VAL A 122 -11.08 6.84 13.31
N TYR A 123 -11.01 8.16 13.51
CA TYR A 123 -11.57 8.82 14.69
C TYR A 123 -13.07 8.48 14.86
N HIS A 124 -13.89 8.73 13.84
CA HIS A 124 -15.33 8.52 13.95
C HIS A 124 -15.73 7.05 14.04
N MET A 125 -14.98 6.15 13.40
CA MET A 125 -15.15 4.70 13.52
C MET A 125 -14.85 4.23 14.94
N SER A 126 -13.71 4.63 15.51
CA SER A 126 -13.35 4.35 16.90
C SER A 126 -14.38 4.92 17.89
N LYS A 127 -14.81 6.18 17.69
CA LYS A 127 -15.85 6.80 18.52
C LYS A 127 -17.18 6.04 18.46
N SER A 128 -17.56 5.56 17.28
CA SER A 128 -18.80 4.78 17.08
C SER A 128 -18.74 3.40 17.74
N LEU A 129 -17.56 2.77 17.80
CA LEU A 129 -17.38 1.46 18.40
C LEU A 129 -17.29 1.52 19.93
N PHE A 130 -16.63 2.53 20.50
CA PHE A 130 -16.30 2.56 21.93
C PHE A 130 -17.02 3.63 22.75
N GLU A 131 -17.70 4.58 22.09
CA GLU A 131 -18.37 5.73 22.69
C GLU A 131 -17.41 6.62 23.50
N SER A 132 -16.13 6.67 23.11
CA SER A 132 -15.09 7.44 23.80
C SER A 132 -14.34 8.35 22.84
N GLY A 133 -14.56 9.66 22.96
CA GLY A 133 -13.86 10.67 22.15
C GLY A 133 -12.36 10.70 22.37
N ARG A 134 -11.89 10.41 23.60
CA ARG A 134 -10.45 10.38 23.93
C ARG A 134 -9.75 9.19 23.28
N LEU A 135 -10.35 8.00 23.36
CA LEU A 135 -9.82 6.82 22.68
C LEU A 135 -9.82 7.01 21.17
N ALA A 136 -10.88 7.62 20.63
CA ALA A 136 -10.96 7.94 19.21
C ALA A 136 -9.84 8.90 18.77
N ALA A 137 -9.57 9.96 19.54
CA ALA A 137 -8.48 10.88 19.25
C ALA A 137 -7.10 10.19 19.30
N LEU A 138 -6.86 9.37 20.34
CA LEU A 138 -5.66 8.54 20.44
C LEU A 138 -5.49 7.63 19.23
N THR A 139 -6.59 7.02 18.76
CA THR A 139 -6.56 6.13 17.59
C THR A 139 -6.17 6.88 16.32
N ALA A 140 -6.71 8.08 16.12
CA ALA A 140 -6.39 8.91 14.96
C ALA A 140 -4.90 9.32 14.95
N VAL A 141 -4.35 9.69 16.10
CA VAL A 141 -2.91 9.98 16.26
C VAL A 141 -2.07 8.73 16.02
N PHE A 142 -2.48 7.59 16.56
CA PHE A 142 -1.82 6.29 16.32
C PHE A 142 -1.73 5.98 14.83
N TYR A 143 -2.84 6.11 14.13
CA TYR A 143 -2.89 5.89 12.69
C TYR A 143 -2.00 6.87 11.92
N SER A 144 -2.15 8.18 12.17
CA SER A 144 -1.50 9.20 11.34
C SER A 144 -0.01 9.39 11.62
N ILE A 145 0.43 9.31 12.88
CA ILE A 145 1.82 9.65 13.25
C ILE A 145 2.67 8.40 13.55
N ILE A 146 2.05 7.34 14.07
CA ILE A 146 2.77 6.17 14.62
C ILE A 146 2.73 4.97 13.66
N SER A 147 1.77 4.93 12.74
CA SER A 147 1.76 3.92 11.67
C SER A 147 2.60 4.37 10.47
N TYR A 148 2.99 3.43 9.61
CA TYR A 148 3.74 3.72 8.39
C TYR A 148 2.89 4.34 7.26
N SER A 149 1.60 4.63 7.51
CA SER A 149 0.68 5.13 6.49
C SER A 149 1.05 6.53 5.97
N MET A 150 1.76 7.34 6.77
CA MET A 150 2.16 8.70 6.39
C MET A 150 3.03 8.74 5.14
N LYS A 151 3.94 7.77 4.96
CA LYS A 151 4.78 7.66 3.75
C LYS A 151 3.94 7.64 2.46
N TYR A 152 2.87 6.86 2.47
CA TYR A 152 1.97 6.67 1.33
C TYR A 152 1.13 7.92 1.02
N SER A 153 1.11 8.91 1.90
CA SER A 153 0.39 10.18 1.68
C SER A 153 1.13 11.14 0.74
N LEU A 154 2.44 10.93 0.54
CA LEU A 154 3.34 11.79 -0.27
C LEU A 154 3.86 11.10 -1.54
N ASP A 155 3.58 9.80 -1.68
CA ASP A 155 3.88 9.02 -2.88
C ASP A 155 2.70 9.01 -3.83
N LEU A 156 2.97 8.95 -5.14
CA LEU A 156 1.93 8.89 -6.16
C LEU A 156 1.42 7.45 -6.34
N TRP A 157 0.64 6.99 -5.36
CA TRP A 157 0.13 5.63 -5.29
C TRP A 157 -1.37 5.55 -4.99
N PRO A 158 -2.12 4.63 -5.63
CA PRO A 158 -3.56 4.49 -5.41
C PRO A 158 -3.93 3.93 -4.02
N HIS A 159 -2.94 3.56 -3.22
CA HIS A 159 -3.15 2.89 -1.94
C HIS A 159 -3.90 3.79 -0.96
N MET A 160 -3.56 5.08 -0.85
CA MET A 160 -4.19 5.94 0.17
C MET A 160 -5.65 6.25 -0.11
N ILE A 161 -6.02 6.47 -1.37
CA ILE A 161 -7.43 6.62 -1.75
C ILE A 161 -8.23 5.33 -1.49
N SER A 162 -7.63 4.17 -1.76
CA SER A 162 -8.20 2.86 -1.42
C SER A 162 -8.45 2.73 0.09
N VAL A 163 -7.44 3.02 0.92
CA VAL A 163 -7.54 2.96 2.39
C VAL A 163 -8.66 3.87 2.91
N PHE A 164 -8.76 5.08 2.37
CA PHE A 164 -9.81 6.02 2.72
C PHE A 164 -11.19 5.44 2.41
N LEU A 165 -11.39 4.94 1.20
CA LEU A 165 -12.68 4.42 0.74
C LEU A 165 -13.12 3.15 1.50
N VAL A 166 -12.19 2.23 1.78
CA VAL A 166 -12.45 1.04 2.61
C VAL A 166 -12.85 1.44 4.03
N SER A 167 -12.09 2.35 4.64
CA SER A 167 -12.37 2.83 6.00
C SER A 167 -13.72 3.58 6.05
N LEU A 168 -13.99 4.40 5.04
CA LEU A 168 -15.22 5.18 4.91
C LEU A 168 -16.42 4.24 4.77
N SER A 169 -16.30 3.21 3.94
CA SER A 169 -17.32 2.15 3.80
C SER A 169 -17.63 1.49 5.14
N ALA A 170 -16.60 1.03 5.87
CA ALA A 170 -16.78 0.42 7.18
C ALA A 170 -17.50 1.36 8.18
N TRP A 171 -17.10 2.62 8.24
CA TRP A 171 -17.76 3.62 9.08
C TRP A 171 -19.21 3.88 8.64
N LEU A 172 -19.50 3.98 7.35
CA LEU A 172 -20.86 4.19 6.84
C LEU A 172 -21.79 3.00 7.13
N ILE A 173 -21.26 1.77 7.17
CA ILE A 173 -22.01 0.60 7.65
C ILE A 173 -22.39 0.77 9.12
N LEU A 174 -21.47 1.23 9.98
CA LEU A 174 -21.75 1.54 11.40
C LEU A 174 -22.82 2.62 11.54
N ARG A 175 -22.88 3.58 10.61
CA ARG A 175 -23.89 4.65 10.54
C ARG A 175 -25.20 4.21 9.85
N CYS A 176 -25.36 2.93 9.52
CA CYS A 176 -26.54 2.38 8.84
C CYS A 176 -26.85 3.03 7.48
N ARG A 177 -25.81 3.42 6.72
CA ARG A 177 -25.91 3.96 5.35
C ARG A 177 -25.36 2.96 4.32
N PRO A 178 -25.96 1.76 4.17
CA PRO A 178 -25.34 0.67 3.43
C PRO A 178 -25.11 0.96 1.96
N TRP A 179 -26.03 1.66 1.28
CA TRP A 179 -25.88 2.01 -0.14
C TRP A 179 -24.62 2.85 -0.40
N VAL A 180 -24.43 3.93 0.38
CA VAL A 180 -23.28 4.82 0.25
C VAL A 180 -21.99 4.11 0.67
N ALA A 181 -22.05 3.24 1.69
CA ALA A 181 -20.93 2.37 2.05
C ALA A 181 -20.55 1.44 0.89
N GLY A 182 -21.55 0.87 0.22
CA GLY A 182 -21.40 0.06 -0.97
C GLY A 182 -20.70 0.82 -2.08
N LEU A 183 -21.14 2.04 -2.36
CA LEU A 183 -20.55 2.91 -3.38
C LEU A 183 -19.07 3.18 -3.09
N ALA A 184 -18.73 3.56 -1.85
CA ALA A 184 -17.34 3.76 -1.45
C ALA A 184 -16.51 2.48 -1.61
N MET A 185 -17.05 1.33 -1.21
CA MET A 185 -16.38 0.03 -1.38
C MET A 185 -16.23 -0.36 -2.85
N GLY A 186 -17.23 -0.08 -3.69
CA GLY A 186 -17.17 -0.29 -5.14
C GLY A 186 -15.99 0.46 -5.74
N PHE A 187 -15.84 1.75 -5.42
CA PHE A 187 -14.67 2.51 -5.85
C PHE A 187 -13.36 1.92 -5.31
N ALA A 188 -13.32 1.47 -4.04
CA ALA A 188 -12.12 0.83 -3.50
C ALA A 188 -11.73 -0.45 -4.28
N VAL A 189 -12.69 -1.32 -4.60
CA VAL A 189 -12.48 -2.51 -5.46
C VAL A 189 -12.03 -2.11 -6.86
N SER A 190 -12.66 -1.09 -7.41
CA SER A 190 -12.32 -0.56 -8.72
C SER A 190 -10.94 0.08 -8.77
N ILE A 191 -10.38 0.59 -7.68
CA ILE A 191 -9.00 1.10 -7.65
C ILE A 191 -7.99 -0.04 -7.46
N ARG A 192 -8.32 -1.03 -6.63
CA ARG A 192 -7.49 -2.21 -6.36
C ARG A 192 -8.33 -3.47 -6.31
N TYR A 193 -8.06 -4.41 -7.22
CA TYR A 193 -8.84 -5.65 -7.31
C TYR A 193 -8.82 -6.48 -6.02
N SER A 194 -7.72 -6.46 -5.27
CA SER A 194 -7.60 -7.19 -3.99
C SER A 194 -8.62 -6.75 -2.94
N ASN A 195 -9.17 -5.54 -3.04
CA ASN A 195 -10.22 -5.06 -2.14
C ASN A 195 -11.54 -5.83 -2.28
N ILE A 196 -11.73 -6.66 -3.31
CA ILE A 196 -12.89 -7.55 -3.39
C ILE A 196 -13.00 -8.48 -2.16
N LEU A 197 -11.87 -8.82 -1.55
CA LEU A 197 -11.82 -9.58 -0.30
C LEU A 197 -12.44 -8.77 0.84
N LEU A 198 -12.10 -7.48 0.91
CA LEU A 198 -12.64 -6.55 1.90
C LEU A 198 -14.13 -6.25 1.64
N LEU A 199 -14.59 -6.25 0.39
CA LEU A 199 -16.00 -6.18 0.04
C LEU A 199 -16.75 -7.38 0.64
N GLY A 200 -16.20 -8.59 0.50
CA GLY A 200 -16.73 -9.81 1.11
C GLY A 200 -16.78 -9.72 2.65
N VAL A 201 -15.68 -9.29 3.28
CA VAL A 201 -15.59 -9.09 4.73
C VAL A 201 -16.63 -8.07 5.23
N LEU A 202 -16.72 -6.90 4.61
CA LEU A 202 -17.66 -5.86 5.01
C LEU A 202 -19.12 -6.24 4.69
N GLY A 203 -19.37 -7.01 3.62
CA GLY A 203 -20.68 -7.58 3.31
C GLY A 203 -21.13 -8.59 4.37
N ALA A 204 -20.22 -9.48 4.81
CA ALA A 204 -20.46 -10.41 5.91
C ALA A 204 -20.70 -9.68 7.24
N TYR A 205 -19.92 -8.62 7.52
CA TYR A 205 -20.15 -7.77 8.68
C TYR A 205 -21.53 -7.08 8.62
N ALA A 206 -21.90 -6.50 7.47
CA ALA A 206 -23.21 -5.89 7.26
C ALA A 206 -24.34 -6.92 7.44
N LEU A 207 -24.16 -8.16 6.98
CA LEU A 207 -25.14 -9.23 7.15
C LEU A 207 -25.31 -9.57 8.64
N ALA A 208 -24.21 -9.79 9.35
CA ALA A 208 -24.22 -10.12 10.77
C ALA A 208 -24.75 -8.99 11.65
N ARG A 209 -24.43 -7.73 11.32
CA ARG A 209 -24.74 -6.56 12.15
C ARG A 209 -26.08 -5.89 11.84
N SER A 210 -26.47 -5.92 10.58
CA SER A 210 -27.50 -5.06 9.99
C SER A 210 -28.58 -5.84 9.22
N GLY A 211 -28.38 -7.13 8.96
CA GLY A 211 -29.36 -8.01 8.32
C GLY A 211 -29.38 -7.94 6.79
N ARG A 212 -30.11 -8.89 6.17
CA ARG A 212 -30.09 -9.16 4.72
C ARG A 212 -30.38 -7.94 3.84
N VAL A 213 -31.42 -7.16 4.16
CA VAL A 213 -31.83 -6.00 3.35
C VAL A 213 -30.72 -4.95 3.25
N LYS A 214 -30.05 -4.66 4.37
CA LYS A 214 -28.95 -3.68 4.39
C LYS A 214 -27.72 -4.24 3.66
N THR A 215 -27.43 -5.53 3.75
CA THR A 215 -26.37 -6.16 2.94
C THR A 215 -26.67 -6.07 1.46
N VAL A 216 -27.89 -6.35 1.02
CA VAL A 216 -28.27 -6.22 -0.40
C VAL A 216 -28.08 -4.78 -0.87
N ARG A 217 -28.52 -3.78 -0.09
CA ARG A 217 -28.29 -2.36 -0.41
C ARG A 217 -26.80 -2.01 -0.49
N PHE A 218 -25.97 -2.60 0.36
CA PHE A 218 -24.52 -2.44 0.31
C PHE A 218 -23.92 -3.03 -0.98
N LEU A 219 -24.30 -4.26 -1.32
CA LEU A 219 -23.83 -4.92 -2.54
C LEU A 219 -24.30 -4.19 -3.80
N LEU A 220 -25.57 -3.79 -3.84
CA LEU A 220 -26.09 -3.00 -4.97
C LEU A 220 -25.38 -1.64 -5.08
N GLY A 221 -25.04 -1.01 -3.95
CA GLY A 221 -24.28 0.24 -3.93
C GLY A 221 -22.87 0.09 -4.50
N SER A 222 -22.24 -1.10 -4.38
CA SER A 222 -20.91 -1.35 -4.96
C SER A 222 -20.91 -1.64 -6.46
N LEU A 223 -22.07 -1.93 -7.06
CA LEU A 223 -22.17 -2.30 -8.46
C LEU A 223 -21.80 -1.17 -9.44
N PRO A 224 -22.19 0.10 -9.26
CA PRO A 224 -21.93 1.12 -10.28
C PRO A 224 -20.44 1.36 -10.58
N PRO A 225 -19.54 1.56 -9.58
CA PRO A 225 -18.11 1.69 -9.88
C PRO A 225 -17.52 0.40 -10.46
N ALA A 226 -17.95 -0.76 -9.96
CA ALA A 226 -17.49 -2.05 -10.48
C ALA A 226 -17.89 -2.24 -11.94
N ALA A 227 -19.14 -1.94 -12.29
CA ALA A 227 -19.64 -2.00 -13.66
C ALA A 227 -18.87 -1.03 -14.58
N ALA A 228 -18.60 0.19 -14.12
CA ALA A 228 -17.79 1.15 -14.87
C ALA A 228 -16.37 0.60 -15.13
N THR A 229 -15.72 0.01 -14.13
CA THR A 229 -14.41 -0.65 -14.32
C THR A 229 -14.49 -1.80 -15.31
N LEU A 230 -15.51 -2.66 -15.21
CA LEU A 230 -15.70 -3.78 -16.13
C LEU A 230 -15.90 -3.29 -17.58
N LEU A 231 -16.62 -2.20 -17.78
CA LEU A 231 -16.78 -1.58 -19.11
C LEU A 231 -15.44 -1.04 -19.65
N MET A 232 -14.63 -0.40 -18.80
CA MET A 232 -13.28 0.02 -19.19
C MET A 232 -12.40 -1.17 -19.54
N LEU A 233 -12.43 -2.25 -18.75
CA LEU A 233 -11.69 -3.48 -19.04
C LEU A 233 -12.14 -4.11 -20.36
N ARG A 234 -13.44 -4.12 -20.66
CA ARG A 234 -13.95 -4.57 -21.97
C ARG A 234 -13.42 -3.71 -23.11
N SER A 235 -13.31 -2.39 -22.92
CA SER A 235 -12.74 -1.51 -23.96
C SER A 235 -11.24 -1.75 -24.18
N ILE A 236 -10.49 -2.09 -23.13
CA ILE A 236 -9.04 -2.31 -23.19
C ILE A 236 -8.71 -3.71 -23.70
N HIS A 237 -9.30 -4.74 -23.09
CA HIS A 237 -8.96 -6.15 -23.32
C HIS A 237 -9.92 -6.90 -24.25
N GLY A 238 -11.03 -6.28 -24.65
CA GLY A 238 -12.13 -6.97 -25.33
C GLY A 238 -12.96 -7.89 -24.42
N THR A 239 -12.61 -8.02 -23.13
CA THR A 239 -13.30 -8.89 -22.16
C THR A 239 -13.51 -8.18 -20.83
N PHE A 240 -14.51 -8.62 -20.06
CA PHE A 240 -14.80 -8.04 -18.74
C PHE A 240 -13.87 -8.54 -17.63
N SER A 241 -13.19 -9.67 -17.84
CA SER A 241 -12.49 -10.38 -16.78
C SER A 241 -10.99 -10.20 -16.81
N LYS A 242 -10.37 -9.82 -17.93
CA LYS A 242 -8.90 -9.68 -18.01
C LYS A 242 -8.41 -8.41 -17.32
N THR A 243 -7.22 -8.51 -16.74
CA THR A 243 -6.48 -7.40 -16.15
C THR A 243 -5.13 -7.22 -16.85
N GLY A 244 -4.43 -6.13 -16.54
CA GLY A 244 -3.05 -5.95 -16.97
C GLY A 244 -2.01 -6.76 -16.16
N TYR A 245 -2.40 -7.39 -15.05
CA TYR A 245 -1.45 -8.15 -14.22
C TYR A 245 -1.14 -9.50 -14.86
N ASN A 246 0.12 -9.76 -15.22
CA ASN A 246 0.57 -10.88 -16.07
C ASN A 246 -0.18 -10.91 -17.42
N PRO A 247 0.46 -11.16 -18.57
CA PRO A 247 -0.14 -10.95 -19.89
C PRO A 247 -1.57 -11.52 -20.07
N GLY A 248 -2.60 -10.69 -19.81
CA GLY A 248 -4.01 -11.04 -19.91
C GLY A 248 -4.60 -11.94 -18.80
N GLN A 249 -4.02 -12.04 -17.61
CA GLN A 249 -4.60 -12.83 -16.50
C GLN A 249 -5.99 -12.29 -16.13
N SER A 250 -6.95 -13.19 -15.89
CA SER A 250 -8.28 -12.79 -15.44
C SER A 250 -8.27 -12.32 -13.97
N ILE A 251 -9.24 -11.49 -13.57
CA ILE A 251 -9.46 -11.09 -12.17
C ILE A 251 -9.62 -12.33 -11.30
N ILE A 252 -10.34 -13.34 -11.78
CA ILE A 252 -10.54 -14.60 -11.05
C ILE A 252 -9.20 -15.30 -10.89
N GLU A 253 -8.42 -15.48 -11.96
CA GLU A 253 -7.09 -16.08 -11.89
C GLU A 253 -6.14 -15.30 -10.97
N TYR A 254 -6.15 -13.96 -11.04
CA TYR A 254 -5.36 -13.09 -10.16
C TYR A 254 -5.72 -13.31 -8.68
N LEU A 255 -7.01 -13.47 -8.39
CA LEU A 255 -7.51 -13.75 -7.04
C LEU A 255 -7.35 -15.22 -6.64
N SER A 256 -7.31 -16.14 -7.60
CA SER A 256 -7.38 -17.59 -7.39
C SER A 256 -6.05 -18.32 -7.52
N ALA A 257 -4.98 -17.64 -7.95
CA ALA A 257 -3.77 -18.26 -8.51
C ALA A 257 -3.12 -19.33 -7.62
N ASP A 258 -3.40 -19.39 -6.32
CA ASP A 258 -2.98 -20.49 -5.45
C ASP A 258 -3.97 -20.77 -4.29
N VAL A 259 -5.27 -20.47 -4.40
CA VAL A 259 -6.22 -20.45 -3.25
C VAL A 259 -6.40 -21.79 -2.48
N LYS A 260 -5.88 -22.92 -2.97
CA LYS A 260 -6.06 -24.26 -2.38
C LYS A 260 -5.47 -24.43 -0.95
N PRO A 261 -4.18 -24.14 -0.67
CA PRO A 261 -3.64 -24.06 0.70
C PRO A 261 -4.45 -23.19 1.67
N TYR A 262 -5.11 -22.17 1.15
CA TYR A 262 -5.78 -21.14 1.94
C TYR A 262 -7.19 -21.55 2.35
N LEU A 263 -7.89 -22.31 1.50
CA LEU A 263 -9.10 -23.02 1.89
C LEU A 263 -8.83 -23.97 3.07
N LEU A 264 -7.64 -24.58 3.16
CA LEU A 264 -7.23 -25.42 4.29
C LEU A 264 -6.95 -24.59 5.56
N ILE A 265 -6.24 -23.46 5.46
CA ILE A 265 -5.99 -22.56 6.60
C ILE A 265 -7.29 -21.94 7.13
N LEU A 266 -8.18 -21.51 6.23
CA LEU A 266 -9.51 -21.01 6.59
C LEU A 266 -10.38 -22.10 7.19
N ALA A 267 -10.33 -23.33 6.67
CA ALA A 267 -11.00 -24.48 7.28
C ALA A 267 -10.45 -24.79 8.68
N ALA A 268 -9.13 -24.77 8.87
CA ALA A 268 -8.48 -24.99 10.16
C ALA A 268 -8.81 -23.88 11.17
N ALA A 269 -8.75 -22.62 10.77
CA ALA A 269 -9.14 -21.48 11.60
C ALA A 269 -10.64 -21.51 11.94
N SER A 270 -11.49 -21.95 11.01
CA SER A 270 -12.92 -22.17 11.24
C SER A 270 -13.17 -23.33 12.21
N LEU A 271 -12.37 -24.40 12.16
CA LEU A 271 -12.40 -25.53 13.09
C LEU A 271 -11.92 -25.16 14.49
N ILE A 272 -10.86 -24.37 14.62
CA ILE A 272 -10.39 -23.84 15.91
C ILE A 272 -11.45 -22.90 16.51
N SER A 273 -12.01 -22.01 15.68
CA SER A 273 -13.12 -21.14 16.06
C SER A 273 -14.35 -21.94 16.45
N PHE A 274 -14.62 -23.08 15.79
CA PHE A 274 -15.67 -24.03 16.14
C PHE A 274 -15.41 -24.75 17.45
N ALA A 275 -14.20 -25.27 17.70
CA ALA A 275 -13.84 -25.89 18.97
C ALA A 275 -14.01 -24.90 20.14
N PHE A 276 -13.67 -23.63 19.90
CA PHE A 276 -13.85 -22.54 20.86
C PHE A 276 -15.32 -22.14 21.03
N ALA A 277 -16.12 -22.12 19.95
CA ALA A 277 -17.55 -21.81 19.97
C ALA A 277 -18.41 -22.94 20.56
N ARG A 278 -18.05 -24.21 20.33
CA ARG A 278 -18.68 -25.40 20.92
C ARG A 278 -18.55 -25.39 22.44
N ARG A 279 -17.44 -24.85 22.97
CA ARG A 279 -17.25 -24.59 24.41
C ARG A 279 -18.19 -23.51 24.97
N MET A 280 -18.87 -22.73 24.10
CA MET A 280 -19.61 -21.52 24.44
C MET A 280 -21.15 -21.57 24.22
N ARG A 281 -21.73 -22.77 24.01
CA ARG A 281 -23.20 -23.12 23.99
C ARG A 281 -24.01 -22.89 22.68
N GLY A 282 -24.70 -23.96 22.22
CA GLY A 282 -25.89 -23.93 21.33
C GLY A 282 -25.82 -24.76 20.02
N LEU A 283 -26.82 -25.62 19.76
CA LEU A 283 -26.96 -26.59 18.63
C LEU A 283 -26.78 -26.01 17.20
N ARG A 284 -26.96 -24.70 16.99
CA ARG A 284 -26.76 -24.05 15.68
C ARG A 284 -25.28 -24.02 15.22
N ALA A 285 -24.34 -24.20 16.15
CA ALA A 285 -22.92 -24.36 15.82
C ALA A 285 -22.61 -25.69 15.11
N GLY A 286 -23.44 -26.72 15.30
CA GLY A 286 -23.23 -28.05 14.70
C GLY A 286 -23.47 -28.08 13.19
N ALA A 287 -24.46 -27.34 12.68
CA ALA A 287 -24.75 -27.28 11.24
C ALA A 287 -23.69 -26.48 10.48
N ILE A 288 -23.21 -25.37 11.07
CA ILE A 288 -22.11 -24.58 10.50
C ILE A 288 -20.83 -25.42 10.48
N ALA A 289 -20.58 -26.21 11.52
CA ALA A 289 -19.44 -27.12 11.58
C ALA A 289 -19.55 -28.31 10.63
N GLY A 290 -20.74 -28.86 10.45
CA GLY A 290 -21.00 -29.88 9.42
C GLY A 290 -20.65 -29.35 8.04
N LEU A 291 -21.07 -28.11 7.73
CA LEU A 291 -20.75 -27.47 6.45
C LEU A 291 -19.26 -27.15 6.32
N SER A 292 -18.59 -26.66 7.38
CA SER A 292 -17.14 -26.41 7.38
C SER A 292 -16.32 -27.69 7.30
N CYS A 293 -16.77 -28.79 7.90
CA CYS A 293 -16.12 -30.10 7.85
C CYS A 293 -16.31 -30.76 6.48
N LEU A 294 -17.50 -30.63 5.86
CA LEU A 294 -17.75 -31.05 4.48
C LEU A 294 -16.96 -30.22 3.47
N LEU A 295 -16.81 -28.92 3.70
CA LEU A 295 -15.90 -28.07 2.93
C LEU A 295 -14.45 -28.56 3.10
N MET A 296 -14.02 -28.83 4.34
CA MET A 296 -12.68 -29.35 4.63
C MET A 296 -12.42 -30.71 3.96
N LEU A 297 -13.39 -31.62 4.01
CA LEU A 297 -13.28 -32.94 3.37
C LEU A 297 -13.25 -32.81 1.85
N SER A 298 -14.11 -31.99 1.25
CA SER A 298 -14.08 -31.75 -0.21
C SER A 298 -12.80 -31.06 -0.66
N ILE A 299 -12.24 -30.17 0.16
CA ILE A 299 -10.89 -29.63 -0.03
C ILE A 299 -9.89 -30.78 0.06
N LEU A 300 -9.83 -31.56 1.16
CA LEU A 300 -8.92 -32.69 1.40
C LEU A 300 -8.98 -33.79 0.31
N PHE A 301 -10.14 -34.03 -0.30
CA PHE A 301 -10.31 -34.98 -1.40
C PHE A 301 -9.87 -34.43 -2.77
N THR A 302 -9.56 -33.13 -2.89
CA THR A 302 -8.91 -32.55 -4.08
C THR A 302 -7.37 -32.54 -4.02
N PHE A 303 -6.76 -33.19 -3.02
CA PHE A 303 -5.30 -33.24 -2.77
C PHE A 303 -4.60 -34.44 -3.43
N GLU A 304 -4.57 -34.45 -4.76
CA GLU A 304 -3.54 -35.19 -5.52
C GLU A 304 -2.49 -34.22 -6.10
N ASP A 305 -2.22 -33.09 -5.44
CA ASP A 305 -1.12 -32.18 -5.84
C ASP A 305 0.15 -32.50 -5.03
N PRO A 306 1.13 -33.24 -5.60
CA PRO A 306 2.37 -33.59 -4.92
C PRO A 306 3.21 -32.38 -4.45
N GLY A 307 2.90 -31.15 -4.91
CA GLY A 307 3.56 -29.92 -4.45
C GLY A 307 2.86 -29.17 -3.31
N PHE A 308 1.76 -29.70 -2.75
CA PHE A 308 0.96 -28.96 -1.77
C PHE A 308 1.75 -28.54 -0.51
N THR A 309 2.51 -29.46 0.08
CA THR A 309 3.27 -29.19 1.30
C THR A 309 4.28 -28.08 1.09
N ASP A 310 4.97 -28.09 -0.05
CA ASP A 310 5.93 -27.05 -0.41
C ASP A 310 5.26 -25.68 -0.62
N LYS A 311 4.10 -25.66 -1.29
CA LYS A 311 3.28 -24.44 -1.44
C LYS A 311 2.81 -23.90 -0.08
N ALA A 312 2.34 -24.78 0.82
CA ALA A 312 1.89 -24.37 2.16
C ALA A 312 3.04 -23.84 3.03
N ILE A 313 4.21 -24.49 3.00
CA ILE A 313 5.42 -24.02 3.68
C ILE A 313 5.88 -22.68 3.09
N SER A 314 5.89 -22.56 1.76
CA SER A 314 6.20 -21.30 1.06
C SER A 314 5.25 -20.18 1.49
N SER A 315 3.95 -20.46 1.53
CA SER A 315 2.92 -19.51 1.98
C SER A 315 3.15 -19.05 3.42
N LEU A 316 3.49 -19.97 4.33
CA LEU A 316 3.81 -19.64 5.72
C LEU A 316 5.09 -18.82 5.84
N ARG A 317 6.10 -19.09 5.01
CA ARG A 317 7.33 -18.27 4.93
C ARG A 317 7.02 -16.87 4.44
N ILE A 318 6.21 -16.73 3.39
CA ILE A 318 5.75 -15.44 2.89
C ILE A 318 4.92 -14.74 3.97
N LEU A 319 3.94 -15.40 4.60
CA LEU A 319 3.18 -14.79 5.69
C LEU A 319 4.09 -14.28 6.81
N CYS A 320 5.07 -15.08 7.20
CA CYS A 320 6.08 -14.69 8.18
C CYS A 320 6.89 -13.50 7.68
N SER A 321 7.32 -13.48 6.40
CA SER A 321 8.10 -12.37 5.85
C SER A 321 7.31 -11.07 5.79
N GLU A 322 6.03 -11.18 5.43
CA GLU A 322 5.13 -10.06 5.23
C GLU A 322 4.67 -9.44 6.56
N VAL A 323 4.39 -10.28 7.56
CA VAL A 323 3.82 -9.84 8.84
C VAL A 323 4.88 -9.66 9.91
N VAL A 324 5.84 -10.57 10.01
CA VAL A 324 6.78 -10.66 11.14
C VAL A 324 8.17 -10.21 10.74
N ASP A 325 8.86 -10.85 9.80
CA ASP A 325 10.30 -10.63 9.63
C ASP A 325 10.72 -10.41 8.18
N MET A 326 11.25 -9.24 7.87
CA MET A 326 11.88 -8.90 6.59
C MET A 326 12.88 -9.95 6.15
N GLN A 327 12.51 -10.68 5.10
CA GLN A 327 13.40 -11.59 4.38
C GLN A 327 13.83 -10.96 3.07
N SER A 328 15.05 -11.29 2.63
CA SER A 328 15.46 -11.02 1.25
C SER A 328 14.53 -11.82 0.34
N HIS A 329 13.78 -11.16 -0.53
CA HIS A 329 13.01 -11.88 -1.53
C HIS A 329 13.97 -12.50 -2.54
N PRO A 330 13.88 -13.82 -2.79
CA PRO A 330 14.81 -14.52 -3.68
C PRO A 330 14.75 -14.02 -5.14
N ASP A 331 13.66 -13.35 -5.51
CA ASP A 331 13.35 -13.00 -6.90
C ASP A 331 13.85 -11.61 -7.34
N THR A 332 14.57 -10.87 -6.49
CA THR A 332 15.11 -9.55 -6.84
C THR A 332 16.63 -9.60 -7.02
N ARG A 333 17.13 -9.25 -8.21
CA ARG A 333 18.58 -9.17 -8.54
C ARG A 333 19.38 -8.28 -7.57
N VAL A 334 18.72 -7.29 -6.96
CA VAL A 334 19.23 -6.50 -5.84
C VAL A 334 18.42 -6.90 -4.60
N PRO A 335 19.04 -7.28 -3.46
CA PRO A 335 18.33 -7.68 -2.25
C PRO A 335 17.58 -6.49 -1.64
N HIS A 336 16.39 -6.19 -2.16
CA HIS A 336 15.50 -5.18 -1.60
C HIS A 336 14.85 -5.75 -0.36
N ARG A 337 15.33 -5.34 0.81
CA ARG A 337 14.74 -5.70 2.09
C ARG A 337 13.51 -4.82 2.33
N LYS A 338 12.33 -5.43 2.41
CA LYS A 338 11.07 -4.75 2.79
C LYS A 338 10.70 -5.07 4.23
N LYS A 339 10.50 -4.03 5.04
CA LYS A 339 10.01 -4.12 6.41
C LYS A 339 8.66 -4.83 6.40
N SER A 340 8.56 -5.88 7.19
CA SER A 340 7.29 -6.55 7.49
C SER A 340 6.31 -5.58 8.19
N LEU A 341 5.05 -5.97 8.34
CA LEU A 341 4.04 -5.18 9.05
C LEU A 341 4.52 -4.75 10.45
N LEU A 342 5.02 -5.69 11.25
CA LEU A 342 5.47 -5.41 12.62
C LEU A 342 6.81 -4.65 12.65
N GLN A 343 7.61 -4.71 11.59
CA GLN A 343 8.81 -3.88 11.49
C GLN A 343 8.51 -2.44 11.08
N ALA A 344 7.51 -2.29 10.22
CA ALA A 344 7.02 -1.01 9.75
C ALA A 344 6.28 -0.24 10.84
N SER A 345 5.49 -0.92 11.67
CA SER A 345 4.84 -0.32 12.84
C SER A 345 4.74 -1.33 13.99
N PRO A 346 5.76 -1.42 14.86
CA PRO A 346 5.79 -2.36 15.98
C PRO A 346 4.63 -2.16 16.96
N ILE A 347 4.02 -0.98 16.98
CA ILE A 347 2.88 -0.70 17.86
C ILE A 347 1.63 -1.50 17.49
N LEU A 348 1.51 -1.92 16.22
CA LEU A 348 0.40 -2.76 15.77
C LEU A 348 0.43 -4.16 16.40
N ALA A 349 1.56 -4.55 17.01
CA ALA A 349 1.67 -5.76 17.83
C ALA A 349 0.65 -5.78 18.99
N LEU A 350 0.24 -4.60 19.48
CA LEU A 350 -0.80 -4.50 20.52
C LEU A 350 -2.16 -5.01 20.05
N ALA A 351 -2.45 -4.98 18.75
CA ALA A 351 -3.65 -5.57 18.21
C ALA A 351 -3.71 -7.08 18.53
N LEU A 352 -2.60 -7.79 18.70
CA LEU A 352 -2.63 -9.22 19.05
C LEU A 352 -3.16 -9.49 20.47
N LEU A 353 -3.02 -8.52 21.38
CA LEU A 353 -3.50 -8.62 22.77
C LEU A 353 -4.97 -8.21 22.93
N ALA A 354 -5.52 -7.48 21.96
CA ALA A 354 -6.83 -6.86 22.09
C ALA A 354 -8.04 -7.82 21.99
N PRO A 355 -8.06 -8.97 21.28
CA PRO A 355 -9.29 -9.74 21.05
C PRO A 355 -10.08 -10.14 22.31
N PRO A 356 -9.47 -10.71 23.38
CA PRO A 356 -10.22 -11.09 24.57
C PRO A 356 -10.79 -9.87 25.32
N ILE A 357 -10.10 -8.73 25.24
CA ILE A 357 -10.50 -7.47 25.88
C ILE A 357 -11.60 -6.77 25.07
N LEU A 358 -11.46 -6.76 23.74
CA LEU A 358 -12.40 -6.16 22.80
C LEU A 358 -13.75 -6.88 22.81
N ARG A 359 -13.75 -8.21 22.84
CA ARG A 359 -14.99 -9.01 22.82
C ARG A 359 -15.97 -8.59 23.92
N LYS A 360 -15.46 -8.23 25.10
CA LYS A 360 -16.29 -7.77 26.23
C LYS A 360 -16.93 -6.40 26.01
N ARG A 361 -16.35 -5.57 25.13
CA ARG A 361 -16.76 -4.17 24.93
C ARG A 361 -17.57 -3.96 23.65
N VAL A 362 -17.14 -4.54 22.53
CA VAL A 362 -17.76 -4.34 21.20
C VAL A 362 -18.46 -5.58 20.65
N GLY A 363 -18.48 -6.68 21.42
CA GLY A 363 -19.04 -7.96 21.00
C GLY A 363 -18.24 -8.64 19.89
N LEU A 364 -18.74 -9.78 19.40
CA LEU A 364 -18.07 -10.58 18.38
C LEU A 364 -18.04 -9.87 17.01
N SER A 365 -19.11 -9.17 16.65
CA SER A 365 -19.18 -8.46 15.38
C SER A 365 -18.18 -7.30 15.31
N GLY A 366 -17.98 -6.55 16.41
CA GLY A 366 -16.94 -5.53 16.48
C GLY A 366 -15.54 -6.10 16.36
N VAL A 367 -15.25 -7.23 17.00
CA VAL A 367 -13.98 -7.96 16.82
C VAL A 367 -13.83 -8.39 15.35
N PHE A 368 -14.85 -8.98 14.75
CA PHE A 368 -14.82 -9.38 13.34
C PHE A 368 -14.45 -8.21 12.42
N LEU A 369 -15.10 -7.06 12.58
CA LEU A 369 -14.80 -5.85 11.79
C LEU A 369 -13.32 -5.43 11.90
N LEU A 370 -12.70 -5.56 13.07
CA LEU A 370 -11.34 -5.09 13.31
C LEU A 370 -10.25 -6.04 12.82
N TYR A 371 -10.50 -7.35 12.75
CA TYR A 371 -9.47 -8.34 12.39
C TYR A 371 -9.68 -9.01 11.04
N ALA A 372 -10.93 -9.18 10.60
CA ALA A 372 -11.19 -9.84 9.32
C ALA A 372 -10.54 -9.13 8.12
N PRO A 373 -10.45 -7.78 8.05
CA PRO A 373 -9.70 -7.12 6.99
C PRO A 373 -8.23 -7.56 6.94
N PHE A 374 -7.53 -7.49 8.07
CA PHE A 374 -6.14 -7.94 8.18
C PHE A 374 -5.99 -9.42 7.82
N SER A 375 -6.81 -10.30 8.42
CA SER A 375 -6.72 -11.74 8.15
C SER A 375 -6.96 -12.06 6.67
N SER A 376 -7.92 -11.41 6.02
CA SER A 376 -8.20 -11.64 4.60
C SER A 376 -7.05 -11.22 3.69
N LEU A 377 -6.44 -10.06 3.94
CA LEU A 377 -5.29 -9.59 3.18
C LEU A 377 -4.03 -10.40 3.48
N ALA A 378 -3.78 -10.73 4.75
CA ALA A 378 -2.65 -11.56 5.17
C ALA A 378 -2.68 -12.92 4.47
N LEU A 379 -3.84 -13.55 4.45
CA LEU A 379 -4.05 -14.79 3.71
C LEU A 379 -3.80 -14.58 2.22
N PHE A 380 -4.41 -13.58 1.59
CA PHE A 380 -4.27 -13.32 0.15
C PHE A 380 -2.85 -12.95 -0.30
N TYR A 381 -2.07 -12.23 0.50
CA TYR A 381 -0.73 -11.84 0.13
C TYR A 381 0.32 -12.89 0.48
N SER A 382 0.07 -13.71 1.51
CA SER A 382 0.80 -14.98 1.68
C SER A 382 0.46 -16.01 0.59
N SER A 383 -0.72 -15.82 -0.01
CA SER A 383 -1.21 -16.19 -1.36
C SER A 383 -0.23 -16.57 -2.44
N TYR A 384 0.60 -15.59 -2.66
CA TYR A 384 0.96 -15.21 -4.00
C TYR A 384 2.35 -14.64 -3.82
N PRO A 385 3.38 -15.26 -4.41
CA PRO A 385 4.71 -14.69 -4.44
C PRO A 385 4.66 -13.45 -5.33
N LEU A 386 4.11 -12.36 -4.79
CA LEU A 386 4.03 -11.10 -5.51
C LEU A 386 5.45 -10.60 -5.60
N LYS A 387 5.90 -10.33 -6.82
CA LYS A 387 7.07 -9.47 -7.01
C LYS A 387 6.80 -8.18 -6.24
N HIS A 388 7.59 -7.96 -5.21
CA HIS A 388 7.48 -6.80 -4.35
C HIS A 388 7.93 -5.56 -5.12
N GLY A 389 7.09 -5.02 -6.01
CA GLY A 389 7.38 -3.81 -6.76
C GLY A 389 7.47 -2.56 -5.88
N GLY A 390 8.12 -1.53 -6.39
CA GLY A 390 8.32 -0.24 -5.73
C GLY A 390 9.47 -0.27 -4.72
N SER A 391 10.43 0.63 -4.90
CA SER A 391 11.65 0.82 -4.10
C SER A 391 11.37 1.46 -2.72
N VAL A 392 10.30 1.02 -2.04
CA VAL A 392 9.98 1.45 -0.68
C VAL A 392 10.29 0.37 0.34
N MET A 393 10.70 0.81 1.53
CA MET A 393 10.97 -0.09 2.64
C MET A 393 9.71 -0.62 3.33
N PHE A 394 8.53 -0.01 3.18
CA PHE A 394 7.33 -0.41 3.94
C PHE A 394 6.38 -1.36 3.21
N MET A 395 5.60 -2.08 4.01
CA MET A 395 4.63 -3.05 3.51
C MET A 395 3.34 -2.40 2.99
N ARG A 396 3.19 -2.32 1.66
CA ARG A 396 2.02 -1.70 1.03
C ARG A 396 0.77 -2.57 1.01
N TYR A 397 0.92 -3.87 1.16
CA TYR A 397 -0.15 -4.85 0.98
C TYR A 397 -1.17 -4.90 2.12
N PHE A 398 -0.80 -4.42 3.32
CA PHE A 398 -1.72 -4.36 4.46
C PHE A 398 -2.28 -2.98 4.75
N LEU A 399 -2.06 -2.00 3.87
CA LEU A 399 -2.37 -0.61 4.17
C LEU A 399 -3.86 -0.43 4.49
N GLU A 400 -4.75 -1.09 3.76
CA GLU A 400 -6.20 -1.06 4.00
C GLU A 400 -6.62 -1.68 5.35
N ALA A 401 -5.78 -2.54 5.94
CA ALA A 401 -6.02 -3.12 7.26
C ALA A 401 -5.49 -2.26 8.41
N VAL A 402 -4.52 -1.37 8.16
CA VAL A 402 -3.88 -0.52 9.20
C VAL A 402 -4.90 0.31 10.00
N PRO A 403 -5.92 0.97 9.41
CA PRO A 403 -6.97 1.67 10.16
C PRO A 403 -7.63 0.80 11.25
N PHE A 404 -7.92 -0.46 10.94
CA PHE A 404 -8.58 -1.40 11.84
C PHE A 404 -7.63 -1.89 12.95
N LEU A 405 -6.39 -2.20 12.59
CA LEU A 405 -5.36 -2.59 13.55
C LEU A 405 -4.97 -1.44 14.49
N ALA A 406 -4.97 -0.20 14.01
CA ALA A 406 -4.74 0.99 14.83
C ALA A 406 -5.84 1.15 15.89
N ILE A 407 -7.10 0.93 15.52
CA ILE A 407 -8.24 0.92 16.48
C ILE A 407 -8.06 -0.17 17.54
N ALA A 408 -7.73 -1.40 17.13
CA ALA A 408 -7.51 -2.50 18.06
C ALA A 408 -6.33 -2.22 19.01
N SER A 409 -5.23 -1.69 18.49
CA SER A 409 -4.02 -1.36 19.25
C SER A 409 -4.24 -0.23 20.24
N ALA A 410 -4.91 0.85 19.83
CA ALA A 410 -5.24 1.97 20.70
C ALA A 410 -6.18 1.53 21.84
N TYR A 411 -7.14 0.63 21.56
CA TYR A 411 -8.00 0.08 22.58
C TYR A 411 -7.25 -0.80 23.59
N ALA A 412 -6.40 -1.71 23.12
CA ALA A 412 -5.54 -2.53 23.98
C ALA A 412 -4.68 -1.65 24.89
N LEU A 413 -4.04 -0.63 24.31
CA LEU A 413 -3.26 0.35 25.07
C LEU A 413 -4.12 1.04 26.14
N SER A 414 -5.27 1.59 25.78
CA SER A 414 -6.13 2.31 26.74
C SER A 414 -6.63 1.42 27.89
N SER A 415 -6.78 0.12 27.64
CA SER A 415 -7.20 -0.86 28.64
C SER A 415 -6.08 -1.20 29.61
N MET A 416 -4.83 -1.26 29.12
CA MET A 416 -3.63 -1.52 29.92
C MET A 416 -3.11 -0.28 30.65
N ALA A 417 -3.27 0.91 30.05
CA ALA A 417 -2.74 2.19 30.53
C ALA A 417 -3.61 2.88 31.60
N ARG A 418 -4.66 2.22 32.12
CA ARG A 418 -5.34 2.73 33.33
C ARG A 418 -4.28 2.81 34.44
N PHE A 419 -4.01 4.03 34.94
CA PHE A 419 -3.10 4.45 36.04
C PHE A 419 -1.77 5.14 35.63
N GLY A 420 -1.70 6.46 35.86
CA GLY A 420 -0.49 7.31 35.80
C GLY A 420 -0.71 8.61 35.00
N SER A 421 -0.18 9.76 35.43
CA SER A 421 -0.36 11.03 34.70
C SER A 421 0.32 10.96 33.33
N VAL A 422 -0.49 11.04 32.27
CA VAL A 422 -0.11 11.04 30.84
C VAL A 422 1.04 12.03 30.56
N GLU A 423 1.11 13.11 31.34
CA GLU A 423 2.13 14.15 31.27
C GLU A 423 3.56 13.63 31.46
N THR A 424 3.78 12.66 32.35
CA THR A 424 5.13 12.09 32.57
C THR A 424 5.56 11.12 31.47
N THR A 425 4.62 10.57 30.71
CA THR A 425 4.92 9.72 29.55
C THR A 425 5.24 10.59 28.33
N ALA A 426 4.48 11.65 28.09
CA ALA A 426 4.69 12.54 26.95
C ALA A 426 6.06 13.23 26.95
N SER A 427 6.53 13.75 28.10
CA SER A 427 7.85 14.37 28.21
C SER A 427 9.00 13.39 27.97
N LYS A 428 8.86 12.15 28.46
CA LYS A 428 9.82 11.07 28.22
C LYS A 428 9.81 10.56 26.78
N THR A 429 8.64 10.54 26.13
CA THR A 429 8.54 10.23 24.69
C THR A 429 9.18 11.30 23.84
N GLY A 430 9.01 12.59 24.17
CA GLY A 430 9.68 13.69 23.46
C GLY A 430 11.21 13.54 23.52
N LEU A 431 11.76 13.28 24.71
CA LEU A 431 13.20 13.04 24.86
C LEU A 431 13.66 11.78 24.11
N ALA A 432 12.91 10.69 24.17
CA ALA A 432 13.24 9.46 23.44
C ALA A 432 13.19 9.65 21.92
N VAL A 433 12.22 10.40 21.39
CA VAL A 433 12.14 10.77 19.97
C VAL A 433 13.36 11.60 19.58
N ILE A 434 13.72 12.61 20.37
CA ILE A 434 14.90 13.44 20.12
C ILE A 434 16.16 12.56 20.10
N VAL A 435 16.36 11.70 21.10
CA VAL A 435 17.51 10.80 21.16
C VAL A 435 17.52 9.85 19.96
N PHE A 436 16.39 9.25 19.60
CA PHE A 436 16.32 8.30 18.49
C PHE A 436 16.51 8.99 17.12
N THR A 437 16.04 10.23 16.98
CA THR A 437 16.24 11.06 15.78
C THR A 437 17.69 11.55 15.71
N MET A 438 18.32 11.85 16.84
CA MET A 438 19.75 12.20 16.94
C MET A 438 20.67 11.00 16.71
N LEU A 439 20.21 9.77 16.99
CA LEU A 439 20.85 8.53 16.54
C LEU A 439 20.63 8.25 15.04
N GLY A 440 19.96 9.18 14.34
CA GLY A 440 19.71 9.19 12.90
C GLY A 440 20.91 9.17 11.95
N PRO A 441 22.19 9.45 12.32
CA PRO A 441 23.30 9.17 11.43
C PRO A 441 23.67 7.68 11.51
N LEU A 442 22.73 6.81 11.12
CA LEU A 442 23.10 5.49 10.57
C LEU A 442 23.86 5.63 9.24
N GLN A 443 23.96 6.85 8.69
CA GLN A 443 24.65 7.19 7.44
C GLN A 443 26.15 6.89 7.44
N GLY A 444 26.76 6.60 8.60
CA GLY A 444 28.16 6.17 8.72
C GLY A 444 28.34 4.70 9.11
N LEU A 445 27.26 3.93 9.29
CA LEU A 445 27.35 2.52 9.66
C LEU A 445 27.45 1.66 8.41
N SER A 446 28.15 0.53 8.51
CA SER A 446 28.17 -0.43 7.41
C SER A 446 26.75 -0.85 7.03
N ALA A 447 26.53 -1.12 5.74
CA ALA A 447 25.23 -1.54 5.22
C ALA A 447 24.68 -2.77 5.98
N ASP A 448 25.56 -3.67 6.41
CA ASP A 448 25.22 -4.84 7.22
C ASP A 448 24.69 -4.47 8.60
N PHE A 449 25.31 -3.52 9.28
CA PHE A 449 24.88 -3.08 10.61
C PHE A 449 23.56 -2.30 10.54
N ALA A 450 23.41 -1.42 9.54
CA ALA A 450 22.15 -0.74 9.28
C ALA A 450 21.02 -1.76 8.98
N GLY A 451 21.32 -2.77 8.15
CA GLY A 451 20.39 -3.85 7.84
C GLY A 451 20.01 -4.71 9.07
N PHE A 452 20.98 -4.98 9.96
CA PHE A 452 20.72 -5.64 11.25
C PHE A 452 19.78 -4.81 12.12
N PHE A 453 20.09 -3.51 12.29
CA PHE A 453 19.30 -2.62 13.13
C PHE A 453 17.85 -2.49 12.64
N LEU A 454 17.66 -2.28 11.33
CA LEU A 454 16.35 -2.17 10.69
C LEU A 454 15.51 -3.45 10.81
N ARG A 455 16.15 -4.61 10.91
CA ARG A 455 15.47 -5.90 11.03
C ARG A 455 15.11 -6.23 12.49
N PHE A 456 16.09 -6.19 13.39
CA PHE A 456 15.92 -6.76 14.73
C PHE A 456 15.31 -5.80 15.75
N VAL A 457 15.70 -4.53 15.73
CA VAL A 457 15.22 -3.53 16.71
C VAL A 457 13.69 -3.43 16.75
N PRO A 458 12.99 -3.19 15.63
CA PRO A 458 11.54 -3.11 15.67
C PRO A 458 10.86 -4.40 16.13
N LEU A 459 11.44 -5.58 15.87
CA LEU A 459 10.90 -6.85 16.34
C LEU A 459 11.11 -7.06 17.83
N THR A 460 12.28 -6.70 18.35
CA THR A 460 12.53 -6.68 19.79
C THR A 460 11.56 -5.73 20.48
N LEU A 461 11.28 -4.56 19.88
CA LEU A 461 10.28 -3.62 20.39
C LEU A 461 8.86 -4.21 20.36
N ALA A 462 8.43 -4.81 19.25
CA ALA A 462 7.13 -5.46 19.12
C ALA A 462 6.96 -6.59 20.16
N ALA A 463 7.95 -7.48 20.26
CA ALA A 463 7.95 -8.59 21.22
C ALA A 463 7.94 -8.08 22.67
N SER A 464 8.77 -7.08 22.99
CA SER A 464 8.80 -6.44 24.31
C SER A 464 7.45 -5.84 24.66
N LEU A 465 6.77 -5.21 23.70
CA LEU A 465 5.46 -4.60 23.89
C LEU A 465 4.37 -5.65 24.14
N ILE A 466 4.38 -6.77 23.41
CA ILE A 466 3.46 -7.90 23.64
C ILE A 466 3.69 -8.51 25.03
N VAL A 467 4.94 -8.90 25.34
CA VAL A 467 5.28 -9.60 26.59
C VAL A 467 5.01 -8.72 27.80
N SER A 468 5.49 -7.47 27.77
CA SER A 468 5.27 -6.53 28.87
C SER A 468 3.80 -6.12 28.99
N GLY A 469 3.04 -6.02 27.89
CA GLY A 469 1.60 -5.74 27.89
C GLY A 469 0.79 -6.89 28.52
N ALA A 470 1.10 -8.13 28.13
CA ALA A 470 0.51 -9.32 28.76
C ALA A 470 0.85 -9.38 30.26
N ALA A 471 2.10 -9.11 30.64
CA ALA A 471 2.51 -9.12 32.04
C ALA A 471 1.93 -7.94 32.86
N ALA A 472 1.71 -6.77 32.24
CA ALA A 472 1.13 -5.59 32.87
C ALA A 472 -0.31 -5.80 33.37
N HIS A 473 -1.02 -6.79 32.80
CA HIS A 473 -2.32 -7.23 33.30
C HIS A 473 -2.23 -7.89 34.69
N HIS A 474 -1.07 -8.44 35.07
CA HIS A 474 -0.90 -9.22 36.30
C HIS A 474 -0.16 -8.48 37.43
N GLY A 475 0.54 -7.37 37.18
CA GLY A 475 1.30 -6.70 38.26
C GLY A 475 1.79 -5.28 37.96
N ARG A 476 2.01 -4.48 39.03
CA ARG A 476 2.45 -3.07 38.94
C ARG A 476 3.87 -2.91 38.37
N ARG A 477 4.80 -3.82 38.68
CA ARG A 477 6.19 -3.74 38.18
C ARG A 477 6.25 -3.89 36.65
N CYS A 478 5.51 -4.85 36.10
CA CYS A 478 5.44 -5.10 34.66
C CYS A 478 4.87 -3.91 33.87
N ARG A 479 4.06 -3.05 34.50
CA ARG A 479 3.57 -1.82 33.86
C ARG A 479 4.69 -0.83 33.55
N ARG A 480 5.72 -0.72 34.38
CA ARG A 480 6.85 0.20 34.09
C ARG A 480 7.61 -0.25 32.84
N LEU A 481 7.83 -1.56 32.72
CA LEU A 481 8.44 -2.16 31.53
C LEU A 481 7.57 -1.92 30.29
N PHE A 482 6.25 -2.07 30.42
CA PHE A 482 5.31 -1.78 29.34
C PHE A 482 5.37 -0.32 28.88
N HIS A 483 5.38 0.65 29.81
CA HIS A 483 5.51 2.06 29.46
C HIS A 483 6.86 2.35 28.78
N ALA A 484 7.95 1.76 29.25
CA ALA A 484 9.26 1.91 28.62
C ALA A 484 9.27 1.36 27.19
N ALA A 485 8.76 0.14 26.99
CA ALA A 485 8.62 -0.49 25.68
C ALA A 485 7.74 0.37 24.76
N LEU A 486 6.59 0.84 25.24
CA LEU A 486 5.69 1.71 24.49
C LEU A 486 6.37 3.02 24.06
N ILE A 487 7.08 3.70 24.96
CA ILE A 487 7.80 4.94 24.65
C ILE A 487 8.82 4.69 23.54
N LEU A 488 9.61 3.63 23.65
CA LEU A 488 10.61 3.27 22.64
C LEU A 488 9.97 2.89 21.30
N THR A 489 8.88 2.14 21.31
CA THR A 489 8.13 1.79 20.09
C THR A 489 7.55 3.01 19.39
N VAL A 490 6.94 3.94 20.15
CA VAL A 490 6.40 5.18 19.59
C VAL A 490 7.54 6.04 19.02
N ALA A 491 8.65 6.18 19.76
CA ALA A 491 9.81 6.93 19.32
C ALA A 491 10.41 6.37 18.02
N TYR A 492 10.60 5.05 17.95
CA TYR A 492 11.05 4.35 16.75
C TYR A 492 10.12 4.61 15.56
N SER A 493 8.80 4.47 15.76
CA SER A 493 7.84 4.56 14.65
C SER A 493 7.78 5.98 14.07
N ILE A 494 7.78 7.01 14.94
CA ILE A 494 7.85 8.41 14.53
C ILE A 494 9.16 8.69 13.78
N SER A 495 10.28 8.22 14.33
CA SER A 495 11.60 8.44 13.72
C SER A 495 11.70 7.78 12.36
N SER A 496 11.21 6.53 12.21
CA SER A 496 11.16 5.85 10.91
C SER A 496 10.33 6.65 9.91
N ASN A 497 9.14 7.12 10.29
CA ASN A 497 8.30 7.94 9.42
C ASN A 497 8.99 9.23 8.94
N VAL A 498 9.71 9.91 9.84
CA VAL A 498 10.48 11.12 9.50
C VAL A 498 11.64 10.80 8.56
N VAL A 499 12.41 9.75 8.85
CA VAL A 499 13.52 9.30 7.99
C VAL A 499 13.01 8.92 6.61
N ASP A 500 11.96 8.10 6.53
CA ASP A 500 11.42 7.63 5.26
C ASP A 500 10.82 8.79 4.42
N THR A 501 10.19 9.77 5.07
CA THR A 501 9.72 11.00 4.39
C THR A 501 10.91 11.84 3.89
N THR A 502 11.97 11.97 4.68
CA THR A 502 13.17 12.72 4.32
C THR A 502 13.91 12.06 3.16
N VAL A 503 14.06 10.73 3.17
CA VAL A 503 14.66 9.96 2.08
C VAL A 503 13.86 10.13 0.80
N THR A 504 12.53 10.06 0.89
CA THR A 504 11.64 10.30 -0.27
C THR A 504 11.85 11.70 -0.84
N LYS A 505 11.90 12.73 0.02
CA LYS A 505 12.12 14.10 -0.40
C LYS A 505 13.47 14.27 -1.11
N LYS A 506 14.54 13.71 -0.54
CA LYS A 506 15.87 13.74 -1.15
C LYS A 506 15.92 13.02 -2.49
N SER A 507 15.30 11.85 -2.58
CA SER A 507 15.25 11.07 -3.83
C SER A 507 14.46 11.80 -4.92
N LYS A 508 13.34 12.46 -4.56
CA LYS A 508 12.59 13.33 -5.48
C LYS A 508 13.40 14.55 -5.91
N ALA A 509 14.11 15.21 -4.99
CA ALA A 509 14.97 16.34 -5.33
C ALA A 509 16.10 15.92 -6.29
N PHE A 510 16.71 14.77 -6.03
CA PHE A 510 17.73 14.18 -6.90
C PHE A 510 17.22 13.91 -8.32
N VAL A 511 15.99 13.38 -8.46
CA VAL A 511 15.34 13.25 -9.79
C VAL A 511 15.11 14.62 -10.43
N GLY A 512 14.82 15.65 -9.65
CA GLY A 512 14.74 17.04 -10.12
C GLY A 512 16.05 17.55 -10.70
N GLU A 513 17.18 17.33 -10.03
CA GLU A 513 18.52 17.66 -10.52
C GLU A 513 18.84 16.87 -11.80
N THR A 514 18.50 15.58 -11.83
CA THR A 514 18.66 14.71 -13.00
C THR A 514 17.86 15.17 -14.22
N LEU A 515 16.73 15.86 -14.03
CA LEU A 515 15.92 16.41 -15.13
C LEU A 515 16.60 17.59 -15.83
N GLU A 516 17.48 18.33 -15.15
CA GLU A 516 18.24 19.43 -15.75
C GLU A 516 19.23 18.89 -16.81
N ASP A 517 19.88 17.76 -16.52
CA ASP A 517 20.77 17.05 -17.48
C ASP A 517 20.01 16.57 -18.74
N LEU A 518 18.69 16.42 -18.65
CA LEU A 518 17.83 15.93 -19.73
C LEU A 518 17.18 17.05 -20.57
N ASP A 519 17.50 18.32 -20.31
CA ASP A 519 16.91 19.43 -21.07
C ASP A 519 17.27 19.36 -22.57
N VAL A 520 18.38 18.68 -22.90
CA VAL A 520 18.85 18.40 -24.26
C VAL A 520 17.94 17.46 -25.07
N LEU A 521 16.96 16.79 -24.46
CA LEU A 521 16.08 15.85 -25.16
C LEU A 521 15.00 16.57 -25.99
N GLU A 522 14.98 16.32 -27.29
CA GLU A 522 14.01 16.94 -28.21
C GLU A 522 12.56 16.43 -28.00
N GLU A 523 11.59 17.29 -28.32
CA GLU A 523 10.17 16.91 -28.36
C GLU A 523 9.93 15.80 -29.38
N GLY A 524 9.13 14.79 -29.02
CA GLY A 524 8.85 13.68 -29.91
C GLY A 524 10.04 12.74 -30.16
N SER A 525 11.15 12.87 -29.43
CA SER A 525 12.30 11.96 -29.57
C SER A 525 12.02 10.57 -29.00
N THR A 526 12.86 9.60 -29.38
CA THR A 526 12.90 8.26 -28.77
C THR A 526 14.06 8.17 -27.80
N VAL A 527 13.79 7.78 -26.56
CA VAL A 527 14.76 7.76 -25.47
C VAL A 527 14.91 6.34 -24.93
N PHE A 528 16.11 5.80 -25.04
CA PHE A 528 16.49 4.50 -24.49
C PHE A 528 17.02 4.69 -23.07
N VAL A 529 16.49 3.88 -22.15
CA VAL A 529 16.93 3.84 -20.74
C VAL A 529 17.20 2.39 -20.32
N GLY A 530 18.30 2.18 -19.58
CA GLY A 530 18.68 0.85 -19.07
C GLY A 530 18.35 0.62 -17.60
N GLU A 531 18.13 1.69 -16.83
CA GLU A 531 17.85 1.62 -15.39
C GLU A 531 16.54 2.30 -14.97
N ASP A 532 16.04 1.88 -13.80
CA ASP A 532 14.88 2.48 -13.13
C ASP A 532 15.04 3.99 -12.89
N THR A 533 16.23 4.45 -12.48
CA THR A 533 16.47 5.88 -12.22
C THR A 533 16.33 6.74 -13.48
N GLY A 534 16.95 6.31 -14.58
CA GLY A 534 16.80 6.97 -15.88
C GLY A 534 15.34 6.95 -16.34
N PHE A 535 14.65 5.82 -16.15
CA PHE A 535 13.23 5.69 -16.44
C PHE A 535 12.35 6.68 -15.64
N ILE A 536 12.62 6.89 -14.35
CA ILE A 536 11.84 7.81 -13.51
C ILE A 536 11.99 9.26 -14.01
N ALA A 537 13.23 9.69 -14.29
CA ALA A 537 13.50 11.03 -14.79
C ALA A 537 12.87 11.26 -16.17
N VAL A 538 13.17 10.38 -17.14
CA VAL A 538 12.64 10.48 -18.51
C VAL A 538 11.10 10.34 -18.53
N GLY A 539 10.54 9.49 -17.67
CA GLY A 539 9.11 9.28 -17.53
C GLY A 539 8.33 10.57 -17.21
N GLN A 540 8.93 11.50 -16.47
CA GLN A 540 8.32 12.80 -16.20
C GLN A 540 8.29 13.68 -17.46
N LEU A 541 9.39 13.70 -18.23
CA LEU A 541 9.48 14.45 -19.49
C LEU A 541 8.52 13.93 -20.56
N LYS A 542 8.19 12.64 -20.54
CA LYS A 542 7.25 12.05 -21.52
C LYS A 542 5.90 12.75 -21.57
N LYS A 543 5.40 13.17 -20.42
CA LYS A 543 4.12 13.87 -20.29
C LYS A 543 4.16 15.24 -20.99
N ASP A 544 5.29 15.94 -20.90
CA ASP A 544 5.48 17.31 -21.42
C ASP A 544 5.98 17.35 -22.87
N ARG A 545 6.85 16.42 -23.27
CA ARG A 545 7.57 16.42 -24.56
C ARG A 545 7.11 15.34 -25.53
N GLY A 546 6.15 14.49 -25.16
CA GLY A 546 5.66 13.42 -26.04
C GLY A 546 6.77 12.48 -26.53
N ILE A 547 7.75 12.17 -25.68
CA ILE A 547 8.84 11.25 -26.05
C ILE A 547 8.36 9.79 -26.07
N ARG A 548 9.03 8.97 -26.87
CA ARG A 548 8.92 7.50 -26.82
C ARG A 548 9.95 6.99 -25.84
N LEU A 549 9.51 6.18 -24.89
CA LEU A 549 10.34 5.66 -23.82
C LEU A 549 10.60 4.18 -24.08
N VAL A 550 11.85 3.83 -24.35
CA VAL A 550 12.29 2.46 -24.62
C VAL A 550 13.03 1.94 -23.40
N GLN A 551 12.48 0.92 -22.75
CA GLN A 551 13.14 0.28 -21.60
C GLN A 551 13.94 -0.93 -22.09
N ALA A 552 15.19 -0.67 -22.49
CA ALA A 552 16.08 -1.58 -23.21
C ALA A 552 16.37 -2.90 -22.44
N SER A 553 16.20 -2.92 -21.12
CA SER A 553 16.55 -4.05 -20.28
C SER A 553 15.49 -5.17 -20.21
N ILE A 554 14.29 -4.98 -20.74
CA ILE A 554 13.14 -5.86 -20.45
C ILE A 554 13.27 -7.25 -21.08
N ASP A 555 13.80 -7.34 -22.29
CA ASP A 555 13.93 -8.59 -23.06
C ASP A 555 15.38 -9.06 -23.20
N GLY A 556 16.30 -8.41 -22.48
CA GLY A 556 17.74 -8.63 -22.65
C GLY A 556 18.35 -7.92 -23.86
N PHE A 557 17.81 -6.75 -24.25
CA PHE A 557 18.27 -5.91 -25.35
C PHE A 557 18.04 -6.49 -26.75
N ASN A 558 17.21 -7.53 -26.87
CA ASN A 558 17.05 -8.26 -28.13
C ASN A 558 16.32 -7.40 -29.16
N ASP A 559 15.35 -6.60 -28.74
CA ASP A 559 14.56 -5.75 -29.62
C ASP A 559 15.06 -4.30 -29.69
N SER A 560 16.00 -3.91 -28.82
CA SER A 560 16.54 -2.56 -28.71
C SER A 560 17.20 -2.10 -29.99
N GLN A 561 18.01 -2.96 -30.60
CA GLN A 561 18.70 -2.62 -31.84
C GLN A 561 17.70 -2.39 -32.98
N ARG A 562 16.72 -3.28 -33.13
CA ARG A 562 15.66 -3.15 -34.14
C ARG A 562 14.84 -1.88 -33.93
N THR A 563 14.53 -1.57 -32.68
CA THR A 563 13.77 -0.37 -32.30
C THR A 563 14.58 0.90 -32.59
N MET A 564 15.87 0.89 -32.28
CA MET A 564 16.79 1.99 -32.57
C MET A 564 16.91 2.22 -34.08
N GLU A 565 17.17 1.17 -34.86
CA GLU A 565 17.27 1.23 -36.31
C GLU A 565 15.99 1.77 -36.96
N HIS A 566 14.82 1.32 -36.47
CA HIS A 566 13.52 1.81 -36.95
C HIS A 566 13.37 3.33 -36.78
N TYR A 567 13.65 3.87 -35.60
CA TYR A 567 13.49 5.31 -35.35
C TYR A 567 14.57 6.15 -36.02
N VAL A 568 15.84 5.70 -36.03
CA VAL A 568 16.92 6.38 -36.77
C VAL A 568 16.60 6.43 -38.26
N SER A 569 16.16 5.32 -38.86
CA SER A 569 15.82 5.27 -40.29
C SER A 569 14.56 6.08 -40.63
N SER A 570 13.65 6.25 -39.68
CA SER A 570 12.45 7.08 -39.82
C SER A 570 12.71 8.58 -39.58
N GLY A 571 13.95 8.97 -39.28
CA GLY A 571 14.32 10.37 -39.01
C GLY A 571 13.78 10.90 -37.67
N VAL A 572 13.39 10.01 -36.75
CA VAL A 572 13.01 10.38 -35.39
C VAL A 572 14.29 10.53 -34.57
N PRO A 573 14.50 11.66 -33.85
CA PRO A 573 15.67 11.82 -33.00
C PRO A 573 15.76 10.70 -31.96
N VAL A 574 16.91 10.03 -31.88
CA VAL A 574 17.14 8.94 -30.92
C VAL A 574 18.18 9.35 -29.90
N ASN A 575 17.86 9.16 -28.63
CA ASN A 575 18.72 9.47 -27.50
C ASN A 575 18.92 8.22 -26.65
N VAL A 576 20.14 7.97 -26.18
CA VAL A 576 20.45 6.92 -25.22
C VAL A 576 20.92 7.57 -23.93
N VAL A 577 20.29 7.25 -22.80
CA VAL A 577 20.56 7.89 -21.51
C VAL A 577 21.26 6.91 -20.58
N GLU A 578 22.50 7.22 -20.21
CA GLU A 578 23.30 6.47 -19.25
C GLU A 578 23.32 7.18 -17.88
N VAL A 579 23.07 6.44 -16.80
CA VAL A 579 23.19 6.94 -15.43
C VAL A 579 24.62 6.71 -14.92
N LEU A 580 25.40 7.79 -14.75
CA LEU A 580 26.87 7.70 -14.56
C LEU A 580 27.29 6.97 -13.28
N PHE A 581 26.51 7.09 -12.20
CA PHE A 581 26.82 6.50 -10.90
C PHE A 581 26.26 5.07 -10.72
N ILE A 582 25.52 4.52 -11.69
CA ILE A 582 25.04 3.15 -11.67
C ILE A 582 25.91 2.29 -12.60
N ASN A 583 26.64 1.32 -12.03
CA ASN A 583 27.46 0.42 -12.83
C ASN A 583 26.62 -0.73 -13.41
N ASN A 584 25.89 -0.46 -14.50
CA ASN A 584 25.15 -1.46 -15.24
C ASN A 584 25.97 -1.96 -16.44
N THR A 585 26.80 -2.97 -16.21
CA THR A 585 27.71 -3.51 -17.23
C THR A 585 26.96 -4.04 -18.46
N GLU A 586 25.75 -4.61 -18.30
CA GLU A 586 24.97 -5.12 -19.42
C GLU A 586 24.49 -3.96 -20.32
N TYR A 587 23.96 -2.90 -19.70
CA TYR A 587 23.52 -1.73 -20.46
C TYR A 587 24.68 -0.96 -21.10
N ARG A 588 25.83 -0.85 -20.43
CA ARG A 588 27.04 -0.28 -21.05
C ARG A 588 27.49 -1.06 -22.27
N ARG A 589 27.49 -2.40 -22.21
CA ARG A 589 27.78 -3.23 -23.39
C ARG A 589 26.79 -2.98 -24.52
N PHE A 590 25.51 -2.80 -24.19
CA PHE A 590 24.49 -2.43 -25.17
C PHE A 590 24.80 -1.07 -25.83
N ILE A 591 25.15 -0.06 -25.03
CA ILE A 591 25.57 1.27 -25.51
C ILE A 591 26.77 1.13 -26.45
N GLU A 592 27.84 0.46 -25.99
CA GLU A 592 29.09 0.29 -26.75
C GLU A 592 28.86 -0.47 -28.07
N SER A 593 28.09 -1.56 -28.04
CA SER A 593 27.84 -2.36 -29.23
C SER A 593 26.98 -1.61 -30.25
N ASN A 594 25.96 -0.88 -29.81
CA ASN A 594 25.02 -0.22 -30.71
C ASN A 594 25.52 1.15 -31.19
N LEU A 595 26.10 1.98 -30.33
CA LEU A 595 26.59 3.30 -30.74
C LEU A 595 27.75 3.22 -31.74
N SER A 596 28.52 2.13 -31.76
CA SER A 596 29.57 1.92 -32.76
C SER A 596 29.05 1.80 -34.20
N MET A 597 27.74 1.52 -34.36
CA MET A 597 27.08 1.40 -35.66
C MET A 597 26.52 2.73 -36.19
N TYR A 598 26.56 3.80 -35.38
CA TYR A 598 25.90 5.08 -35.68
C TYR A 598 26.82 6.29 -35.46
N SER A 599 26.55 7.38 -36.18
CA SER A 599 27.13 8.67 -35.81
C SER A 599 26.47 9.16 -34.52
N HIS A 600 27.25 9.67 -33.57
CA HIS A 600 26.67 10.19 -32.33
C HIS A 600 27.44 11.38 -31.78
N SER A 601 26.73 12.24 -31.05
CA SER A 601 27.31 13.24 -30.17
C SER A 601 26.89 12.96 -28.73
N GLN A 602 27.61 13.51 -27.76
CA GLN A 602 27.30 13.31 -26.35
C GLN A 602 27.16 14.63 -25.62
N SER A 603 26.18 14.67 -24.73
CA SER A 603 26.00 15.71 -23.71
C SER A 603 26.17 15.04 -22.36
N GLU A 604 27.17 15.48 -21.58
CA GLU A 604 27.44 14.93 -20.25
C GLU A 604 27.07 15.96 -19.19
N GLY A 605 26.08 15.60 -18.36
CA GLY A 605 25.66 16.35 -17.19
C GLY A 605 26.35 15.83 -15.92
N GLU A 606 25.86 16.25 -14.76
CA GLU A 606 26.43 15.82 -13.47
C GLU A 606 26.14 14.35 -13.18
N TYR A 607 24.92 13.90 -13.52
CA TYR A 607 24.41 12.59 -13.16
C TYR A 607 24.17 11.68 -14.36
N LEU A 608 23.90 12.27 -15.52
CA LEU A 608 23.58 11.55 -16.74
C LEU A 608 24.51 11.88 -17.90
N ARG A 609 24.66 10.93 -18.80
CA ARG A 609 25.20 11.15 -20.13
C ARG A 609 24.15 10.80 -21.17
N VAL A 610 23.92 11.71 -22.10
CA VAL A 610 22.97 11.55 -23.21
C VAL A 610 23.75 11.42 -24.50
N TYR A 611 23.57 10.30 -25.19
CA TYR A 611 24.12 10.07 -26.53
C TYR A 611 23.04 10.35 -27.56
N HIS A 612 23.26 11.36 -28.41
CA HIS A 612 22.38 11.70 -29.53
C HIS A 612 22.80 10.87 -30.73
N VAL A 613 21.93 9.97 -31.18
CA VAL A 613 22.20 9.00 -32.23
C VAL A 613 21.63 9.49 -33.55
N SER A 614 22.47 9.56 -34.57
CA SER A 614 22.12 9.90 -35.95
C SER A 614 22.61 8.84 -36.93
N LYS A 615 22.05 8.87 -38.14
CA LYS A 615 22.35 7.90 -39.20
C LYS A 615 23.82 7.87 -39.59
#